data_AF-A0A3D2W1D3-F1
#
_entry.id   AF-A0A3D2W1D3-F1
#
_cell.length_a   1.000
_cell.length_b   1.000
_cell.length_c   1.000
_cell.angle_alpha   90.00
_cell.angle_beta   90.00
_cell.angle_gamma   90.00
#
_symmetry.space_group_name_H-M   'P 1'
#
loop_
_entity.id
_entity.type
_entity.pdbx_description
1 polymer ?
#
loop_
_entity_poly.entity_id
_entity_poly.type
_entity_poly.pdbx_seq_one_letter_code
_entity_poly.pdbx_strand_id
1 'polypeptide(L)'
;MSTGGETSAVKRELDPVKLDWPSEEEAASDSLEANHDYVDLRGIDWPEVERILALERRVAERLAISPDAPAEWDAIARELRDAAVHVADIIDGPLYGLEPGTASAVLALSALGAVPFWSDGGGLQSGAGIIACPSVRFFALPSHVDALLAAAKAADVALQPDDGRCVVRTERSDGLLAFAEALLNLQRA
;
A
#
# COMPACT_ATOMS: atom_id res chain seq x y z
N MET A 1 -27.40 -0.70 -30.99
CA MET A 1 -27.56 -1.35 -29.68
C MET A 1 -26.41 -0.87 -28.83
N SER A 2 -26.66 0.13 -27.98
CA SER A 2 -25.69 0.66 -27.03
C SER A 2 -25.55 -0.32 -25.88
N THR A 3 -24.38 -0.93 -25.73
CA THR A 3 -23.93 -1.43 -24.41
C THR A 3 -22.97 -0.36 -23.90
N GLY A 4 -23.53 0.62 -23.20
CA GLY A 4 -22.72 1.54 -22.39
C GLY A 4 -21.98 0.70 -21.36
N GLY A 5 -20.65 0.70 -21.44
CA GLY A 5 -19.84 0.27 -20.31
C GLY A 5 -20.08 1.29 -19.21
N GLU A 6 -20.83 0.91 -18.17
CA GLU A 6 -20.78 1.61 -16.91
C GLU A 6 -19.34 1.54 -16.42
N THR A 7 -18.60 2.64 -16.57
CA THR A 7 -17.48 2.94 -15.68
C THR A 7 -18.04 2.89 -14.26
N SER A 8 -17.84 1.77 -13.56
CA SER A 8 -18.17 1.64 -12.15
C SER A 8 -17.44 2.75 -11.41
N ALA A 9 -18.18 3.74 -10.90
CA ALA A 9 -17.58 4.89 -10.25
C ALA A 9 -16.70 4.44 -9.07
N VAL A 10 -15.48 4.95 -9.00
CA VAL A 10 -14.54 4.67 -7.90
C VAL A 10 -15.18 5.14 -6.58
N LYS A 11 -15.63 4.19 -5.75
CA LYS A 11 -16.29 4.48 -4.47
C LYS A 11 -15.27 4.91 -3.43
N ARG A 12 -15.57 6.00 -2.73
CA ARG A 12 -14.76 6.60 -1.66
C ARG A 12 -15.69 6.94 -0.52
N GLU A 13 -15.96 5.95 0.31
CA GLU A 13 -16.95 6.03 1.37
C GLU A 13 -16.33 5.42 2.62
N LEU A 14 -16.30 6.21 3.69
CA LEU A 14 -15.98 5.74 5.04
C LEU A 14 -16.96 6.40 6.01
N ASP A 15 -17.36 5.65 7.02
CA ASP A 15 -18.24 6.12 8.07
C ASP A 15 -17.45 6.10 9.39
N PRO A 16 -17.01 7.25 9.94
CA PRO A 16 -16.12 7.30 11.09
C PRO A 16 -16.68 6.60 12.33
N VAL A 17 -18.02 6.48 12.46
CA VAL A 17 -18.64 5.84 13.63
C VAL A 17 -18.71 4.31 13.52
N LYS A 18 -18.35 3.75 12.35
CA LYS A 18 -18.33 2.31 12.09
C LYS A 18 -16.92 1.75 12.01
N LEU A 19 -15.91 2.54 12.38
CA LEU A 19 -14.52 2.08 12.39
C LEU A 19 -14.22 1.39 13.71
N ASP A 20 -13.58 0.24 13.61
CA ASP A 20 -13.02 -0.51 14.72
C ASP A 20 -11.54 -0.18 14.90
N TRP A 21 -11.02 -0.55 16.08
CA TRP A 21 -9.62 -0.41 16.42
C TRP A 21 -9.15 -1.67 17.15
N PRO A 22 -7.98 -2.23 16.79
CA PRO A 22 -7.45 -3.40 17.47
C PRO A 22 -7.01 -3.01 18.89
N SER A 23 -7.07 -3.94 19.82
CA SER A 23 -6.39 -3.76 21.10
C SER A 23 -4.88 -3.70 20.91
N GLU A 24 -4.16 -3.13 21.88
CA GLU A 24 -2.69 -3.07 21.83
C GLU A 24 -2.04 -4.46 21.77
N GLU A 25 -2.65 -5.46 22.40
CA GLU A 25 -2.19 -6.84 22.37
C GLU A 25 -2.37 -7.47 20.98
N GLU A 26 -3.52 -7.25 20.33
CA GLU A 26 -3.75 -7.70 18.96
C GLU A 26 -2.82 -7.00 17.97
N ALA A 27 -2.66 -5.68 18.10
CA ALA A 27 -1.84 -4.88 17.20
C ALA A 27 -0.34 -5.17 17.31
N ALA A 28 0.13 -5.63 18.47
CA ALA A 28 1.51 -6.06 18.72
C ALA A 28 1.72 -7.57 18.50
N SER A 29 0.68 -8.32 18.13
CA SER A 29 0.80 -9.74 17.81
C SER A 29 1.54 -9.95 16.49
N ASP A 30 1.97 -11.19 16.24
CA ASP A 30 2.53 -11.65 14.97
C ASP A 30 1.45 -12.20 14.01
N SER A 31 0.17 -12.03 14.35
CA SER A 31 -0.94 -12.73 13.69
C SER A 31 -2.25 -11.93 13.65
N LEU A 32 -2.14 -10.59 13.55
CA LEU A 32 -3.29 -9.70 13.48
C LEU A 32 -4.23 -10.09 12.33
N GLU A 33 -5.53 -10.26 12.62
CA GLU A 33 -6.55 -10.71 11.65
C GLU A 33 -6.18 -12.02 10.92
N ALA A 34 -5.49 -12.93 11.62
CA ALA A 34 -4.98 -14.19 11.09
C ALA A 34 -3.93 -14.07 9.97
N ASN A 35 -3.32 -12.89 9.82
CA ASN A 35 -2.14 -12.71 8.97
C ASN A 35 -0.87 -13.10 9.74
N HIS A 36 -0.38 -14.33 9.55
CA HIS A 36 0.82 -14.84 10.22
C HIS A 36 2.15 -14.22 9.74
N ASP A 37 2.11 -13.41 8.68
CA ASP A 37 3.25 -12.65 8.18
C ASP A 37 3.12 -11.16 8.53
N TYR A 38 2.22 -10.81 9.46
CA TYR A 38 2.03 -9.43 9.91
C TYR A 38 3.27 -8.92 10.64
N VAL A 39 3.70 -7.73 10.23
CA VAL A 39 4.75 -6.96 10.89
C VAL A 39 4.14 -5.66 11.40
N ASP A 40 4.29 -5.41 12.70
CA ASP A 40 3.85 -4.16 13.31
C ASP A 40 4.76 -3.00 12.87
N LEU A 41 4.25 -2.20 11.94
CA LEU A 41 4.93 -1.02 11.40
C LEU A 41 4.43 0.29 12.05
N ARG A 42 3.66 0.21 13.13
CA ARG A 42 3.24 1.40 13.88
C ARG A 42 4.48 2.14 14.38
N GLY A 43 4.47 3.47 14.21
CA GLY A 43 5.60 4.33 14.59
C GLY A 43 6.63 4.57 13.49
N ILE A 44 6.46 4.01 12.29
CA ILE A 44 7.16 4.49 11.09
C ILE A 44 6.92 5.98 10.90
N ASP A 45 7.97 6.72 10.54
CA ASP A 45 7.92 8.15 10.35
C ASP A 45 7.85 8.55 8.87
N TRP A 46 7.43 9.79 8.61
CA TRP A 46 7.30 10.32 7.25
C TRP A 46 8.61 10.40 6.45
N PRO A 47 9.79 10.68 7.04
CA PRO A 47 11.07 10.55 6.35
C PRO A 47 11.29 9.16 5.72
N GLU A 48 10.94 8.10 6.43
CA GLU A 48 11.04 6.74 5.91
C GLU A 48 10.04 6.49 4.77
N VAL A 49 8.81 7.00 4.90
CA VAL A 49 7.81 6.98 3.81
C VAL A 49 8.35 7.67 2.55
N GLU A 50 8.97 8.83 2.68
CA GLU A 50 9.56 9.56 1.55
C GLU A 50 10.71 8.79 0.90
N ARG A 51 11.57 8.16 1.70
CA ARG A 51 12.68 7.33 1.22
C ARG A 51 12.15 6.16 0.37
N ILE A 52 11.15 5.45 0.86
CA ILE A 52 10.55 4.30 0.17
C ILE A 52 9.77 4.75 -1.06
N LEU A 53 9.00 5.84 -1.00
CA LEU A 53 8.34 6.43 -2.18
C LEU A 53 9.33 6.77 -3.29
N ALA A 54 10.47 7.38 -2.95
CA ALA A 54 11.50 7.72 -3.93
C ALA A 54 12.12 6.45 -4.57
N LEU A 55 12.28 5.38 -3.79
CA LEU A 55 12.73 4.09 -4.30
C LEU A 55 11.68 3.46 -5.23
N GLU A 56 10.43 3.35 -4.79
CA GLU A 56 9.36 2.72 -5.56
C GLU A 56 9.04 3.47 -6.86
N ARG A 57 9.17 4.80 -6.89
CA ARG A 57 9.07 5.56 -8.15
C ARG A 57 10.09 5.12 -9.18
N ARG A 58 11.35 4.97 -8.77
CA ARG A 58 12.42 4.51 -9.68
C ARG A 58 12.15 3.09 -10.18
N VAL A 59 11.64 2.23 -9.31
CA VAL A 59 11.21 0.87 -9.69
C VAL A 59 10.07 0.92 -10.69
N ALA A 60 9.02 1.69 -10.41
CA ALA A 60 7.86 1.83 -11.30
C ALA A 60 8.25 2.40 -12.67
N GLU A 61 9.12 3.41 -12.72
CA GLU A 61 9.64 3.99 -13.96
C GLU A 61 10.39 2.95 -14.81
N ARG A 62 11.24 2.12 -14.19
CA ARG A 62 11.96 1.04 -14.89
C ARG A 62 11.01 -0.04 -15.41
N LEU A 63 10.07 -0.48 -14.58
CA LEU A 63 9.11 -1.50 -14.96
C LEU A 63 8.18 -1.03 -16.09
N ALA A 64 7.79 0.25 -16.10
CA ALA A 64 6.90 0.81 -17.11
C ALA A 64 7.50 0.85 -18.53
N ILE A 65 8.83 0.92 -18.65
CA ILE A 65 9.53 0.96 -19.95
C ILE A 65 10.13 -0.38 -20.35
N SER A 66 10.13 -1.36 -19.44
CA SER A 66 10.70 -2.68 -19.72
C SER A 66 9.75 -3.50 -20.61
N PRO A 67 10.25 -4.12 -21.69
CA PRO A 67 9.47 -5.06 -22.49
C PRO A 67 9.20 -6.39 -21.76
N ASP A 68 9.94 -6.69 -20.70
CA ASP A 68 9.82 -7.87 -19.85
C ASP A 68 9.85 -7.43 -18.37
N ALA A 69 8.69 -7.02 -17.86
CA ALA A 69 8.56 -6.54 -16.49
C ALA A 69 8.93 -7.59 -15.43
N PRO A 70 8.58 -8.89 -15.57
CA PRO A 70 9.05 -9.93 -14.66
C PRO A 70 10.59 -10.03 -14.58
N ALA A 71 11.28 -10.11 -15.74
CA ALA A 71 12.74 -10.22 -15.74
C ALA A 71 13.42 -8.94 -15.20
N GLU A 72 12.85 -7.77 -15.49
CA GLU A 72 13.32 -6.50 -14.94
C GLU A 72 13.13 -6.43 -13.42
N TRP A 73 12.00 -6.92 -12.90
CA TRP A 73 11.79 -7.03 -11.46
C TRP A 73 12.83 -7.92 -10.80
N ASP A 74 13.16 -9.09 -11.38
CA ASP A 74 14.22 -9.97 -10.86
C ASP A 74 15.60 -9.31 -10.89
N ALA A 75 15.86 -8.42 -11.86
CA ALA A 75 17.10 -7.63 -11.90
C ALA A 75 17.11 -6.57 -10.78
N ILE A 76 16.04 -5.79 -10.66
CA ILE A 76 15.86 -4.78 -9.61
C ILE A 76 15.98 -5.41 -8.22
N ALA A 77 15.26 -6.50 -7.96
CA ALA A 77 15.26 -7.18 -6.67
C ALA A 77 16.66 -7.68 -6.28
N ARG A 78 17.48 -8.12 -7.25
CA ARG A 78 18.89 -8.46 -7.02
C ARG A 78 19.74 -7.23 -6.72
N GLU A 79 19.63 -6.18 -7.52
CA GLU A 79 20.36 -4.92 -7.29
C GLU A 79 20.09 -4.35 -5.90
N LEU A 80 18.82 -4.34 -5.46
CA LEU A 80 18.47 -3.80 -4.16
C LEU A 80 18.96 -4.69 -3.01
N ARG A 81 18.96 -6.01 -3.19
CA ARG A 81 19.52 -6.96 -2.22
C ARG A 81 21.04 -6.81 -2.11
N ASP A 82 21.73 -6.59 -3.22
CA ASP A 82 23.17 -6.36 -3.25
C ASP A 82 23.56 -4.98 -2.66
N ALA A 83 22.65 -3.99 -2.75
CA ALA A 83 22.82 -2.67 -2.16
C ALA A 83 22.42 -2.60 -0.68
N ALA A 84 21.77 -3.63 -0.13
CA ALA A 84 21.34 -3.68 1.26
C ALA A 84 22.55 -3.60 2.20
N VAL A 85 22.56 -2.58 3.08
CA VAL A 85 23.66 -2.34 4.01
C VAL A 85 23.41 -3.01 5.36
N HIS A 86 22.14 -3.17 5.76
CA HIS A 86 21.76 -3.80 7.02
C HIS A 86 21.18 -5.20 6.79
N VAL A 87 21.45 -6.09 7.74
CA VAL A 87 20.90 -7.47 7.71
C VAL A 87 19.37 -7.47 7.73
N ALA A 88 18.73 -6.50 8.40
CA ALA A 88 17.28 -6.32 8.36
C ALA A 88 16.78 -6.08 6.92
N ASP A 89 17.45 -5.20 6.16
CA ASP A 89 17.16 -4.92 4.74
C ASP A 89 17.38 -6.16 3.84
N ILE A 90 18.06 -7.20 4.32
CA ILE A 90 18.27 -8.47 3.59
C ILE A 90 17.15 -9.47 3.89
N ILE A 91 16.69 -9.51 5.15
CA ILE A 91 15.65 -10.44 5.62
C ILE A 91 14.29 -10.00 5.10
N ASP A 92 13.93 -8.75 5.36
CA ASP A 92 12.66 -8.19 4.92
C ASP A 92 12.81 -7.58 3.51
N GLY A 93 14.03 -7.33 3.04
CA GLY A 93 14.22 -6.66 1.75
C GLY A 93 14.06 -5.13 1.86
N PRO A 94 14.51 -4.40 0.83
CA PRO A 94 14.46 -2.93 0.77
C PRO A 94 13.05 -2.32 0.81
N LEU A 95 12.01 -3.15 0.60
CA LEU A 95 10.59 -2.80 0.55
C LEU A 95 9.78 -3.58 1.61
N TYR A 96 10.41 -4.07 2.68
CA TYR A 96 9.72 -4.78 3.77
C TYR A 96 8.94 -6.04 3.32
N GLY A 97 9.42 -6.70 2.26
CA GLY A 97 8.85 -7.93 1.72
C GLY A 97 7.68 -7.69 0.79
N LEU A 98 7.28 -6.43 0.62
CA LEU A 98 6.10 -6.01 -0.10
C LEU A 98 6.40 -5.71 -1.57
N GLU A 99 5.36 -5.76 -2.40
CA GLU A 99 5.45 -5.41 -3.80
C GLU A 99 5.55 -3.89 -4.03
N PRO A 100 6.12 -3.45 -5.16
CA PRO A 100 6.14 -2.05 -5.57
C PRO A 100 4.74 -1.42 -5.55
N GLY A 101 4.62 -0.28 -4.88
CA GLY A 101 3.39 0.46 -4.66
C GLY A 101 2.66 0.07 -3.38
N THR A 102 2.75 -1.19 -2.96
CA THR A 102 2.19 -1.68 -1.69
C THR A 102 3.02 -1.19 -0.51
N ALA A 103 4.36 -1.22 -0.63
CA ALA A 103 5.25 -0.83 0.47
C ALA A 103 5.01 0.63 0.89
N SER A 104 5.02 1.59 -0.05
CA SER A 104 4.75 2.99 0.28
C SER A 104 3.35 3.18 0.86
N ALA A 105 2.34 2.47 0.38
CA ALA A 105 0.97 2.59 0.90
C ALA A 105 0.87 2.10 2.35
N VAL A 106 1.45 0.94 2.65
CA VAL A 106 1.51 0.40 4.02
C VAL A 106 2.27 1.35 4.95
N LEU A 107 3.43 1.85 4.53
CA LEU A 107 4.23 2.76 5.35
C LEU A 107 3.54 4.12 5.54
N ALA A 108 2.94 4.70 4.50
CA ALA A 108 2.23 5.98 4.60
C ALA A 108 1.00 5.87 5.52
N LEU A 109 0.25 4.75 5.44
CA LEU A 109 -0.84 4.48 6.37
C LEU A 109 -0.31 4.33 7.81
N SER A 110 0.79 3.62 8.00
CA SER A 110 1.41 3.45 9.32
C SER A 110 1.90 4.78 9.91
N ALA A 111 2.50 5.65 9.09
CA ALA A 111 2.95 6.99 9.48
C ALA A 111 1.80 7.97 9.75
N LEU A 112 0.64 7.76 9.11
CA LEU A 112 -0.61 8.44 9.46
C LEU A 112 -1.16 7.98 10.83
N GLY A 113 -0.64 6.88 11.38
CA GLY A 113 -1.12 6.26 12.61
C GLY A 113 -2.24 5.25 12.39
N ALA A 114 -2.49 4.80 11.15
CA ALA A 114 -3.35 3.64 10.88
C ALA A 114 -2.59 2.32 11.16
N VAL A 115 -3.30 1.19 11.18
CA VAL A 115 -2.71 -0.15 11.36
C VAL A 115 -3.01 -1.01 10.15
N PRO A 116 -2.16 -0.99 9.11
CA PRO A 116 -2.25 -1.95 8.00
C PRO A 116 -1.94 -3.35 8.48
N PHE A 117 -2.76 -4.31 8.10
CA PHE A 117 -2.61 -5.69 8.58
C PHE A 117 -2.65 -6.73 7.45
N TRP A 118 -3.05 -6.33 6.25
CA TRP A 118 -3.09 -7.25 5.11
C TRP A 118 -2.95 -6.48 3.80
N SER A 119 -2.27 -7.07 2.83
CA SER A 119 -2.14 -6.52 1.49
C SER A 119 -2.12 -7.60 0.43
N ASP A 120 -2.55 -7.25 -0.77
CA ASP A 120 -2.37 -8.00 -2.00
C ASP A 120 -1.73 -7.07 -3.02
N GLY A 121 -0.50 -7.36 -3.44
CA GLY A 121 0.26 -6.53 -4.37
C GLY A 121 0.00 -6.79 -5.85
N GLY A 122 -1.11 -7.43 -6.22
CA GLY A 122 -1.53 -7.48 -7.61
C GLY A 122 -0.85 -8.59 -8.45
N GLY A 123 -0.14 -9.52 -7.81
CA GLY A 123 0.37 -10.74 -8.42
C GLY A 123 1.70 -10.63 -9.16
N LEU A 124 2.46 -9.54 -9.01
CA LEU A 124 3.77 -9.41 -9.66
C LEU A 124 4.75 -10.52 -9.21
N GLN A 125 4.73 -10.88 -7.93
CA GLN A 125 5.58 -11.96 -7.37
C GLN A 125 5.09 -13.38 -7.72
N SER A 126 3.82 -13.56 -8.10
CA SER A 126 3.24 -14.90 -8.35
C SER A 126 3.43 -15.39 -9.79
N GLY A 127 4.04 -14.59 -10.67
CA GLY A 127 4.21 -14.94 -12.09
C GLY A 127 2.90 -15.00 -12.89
N ALA A 128 1.78 -14.60 -12.28
CA ALA A 128 0.44 -14.68 -12.88
C ALA A 128 0.09 -13.51 -13.82
N GLY A 129 1.05 -12.64 -14.12
CA GLY A 129 0.83 -11.40 -14.86
C GLY A 129 0.20 -10.30 -14.00
N ILE A 130 0.31 -9.05 -14.45
CA ILE A 130 -0.22 -7.83 -13.82
C ILE A 130 -1.76 -7.85 -13.90
N ILE A 131 -2.42 -8.73 -13.14
CA ILE A 131 -3.87 -8.99 -13.26
C ILE A 131 -4.64 -8.67 -11.98
N ALA A 132 -4.01 -8.57 -10.80
CA ALA A 132 -4.76 -8.31 -9.58
C ALA A 132 -4.87 -6.81 -9.26
N CYS A 133 -6.02 -6.44 -8.70
CA CYS A 133 -6.32 -5.10 -8.22
C CYS A 133 -5.63 -4.92 -6.86
N PRO A 134 -4.46 -4.27 -6.76
CA PRO A 134 -3.73 -4.27 -5.52
C PRO A 134 -4.52 -3.54 -4.44
N SER A 135 -4.41 -4.04 -3.22
CA SER A 135 -5.18 -3.55 -2.09
C SER A 135 -4.44 -3.64 -0.77
N VAL A 136 -4.79 -2.75 0.15
CA VAL A 136 -4.32 -2.76 1.54
C VAL A 136 -5.52 -2.64 2.45
N ARG A 137 -5.60 -3.55 3.43
CA ARG A 137 -6.58 -3.53 4.52
C ARG A 137 -5.93 -3.00 5.78
N PHE A 138 -6.63 -2.12 6.48
CA PHE A 138 -6.09 -1.42 7.63
C PHE A 138 -7.18 -0.97 8.60
N PHE A 139 -6.80 -0.82 9.86
CA PHE A 139 -7.59 -0.09 10.85
C PHE A 139 -7.27 1.39 10.79
N ALA A 140 -8.27 2.25 10.99
CA ALA A 140 -8.11 3.68 11.01
C ALA A 140 -8.91 4.29 12.15
N LEU A 141 -8.38 5.34 12.77
CA LEU A 141 -9.14 6.14 13.71
C LEU A 141 -10.12 7.05 12.96
N PRO A 142 -11.23 7.46 13.60
CA PRO A 142 -12.16 8.44 13.04
C PRO A 142 -11.48 9.73 12.56
N SER A 143 -10.41 10.15 13.24
CA SER A 143 -9.60 11.34 12.89
C SER A 143 -8.85 11.21 11.55
N HIS A 144 -8.66 10.00 11.03
CA HIS A 144 -7.94 9.78 9.76
C HIS A 144 -8.85 9.90 8.54
N VAL A 145 -10.18 9.85 8.71
CA VAL A 145 -11.14 9.70 7.61
C VAL A 145 -11.01 10.80 6.57
N ASP A 146 -10.90 12.07 6.98
CA ASP A 146 -10.80 13.19 6.04
C ASP A 146 -9.52 13.11 5.19
N ALA A 147 -8.38 12.80 5.82
CA ALA A 147 -7.10 12.64 5.14
C ALA A 147 -7.14 11.46 4.15
N LEU A 148 -7.70 10.32 4.57
CA LEU A 148 -7.83 9.13 3.74
C LEU A 148 -8.74 9.37 2.53
N LEU A 149 -9.89 10.02 2.71
CA LEU A 149 -10.80 10.36 1.62
C LEU A 149 -10.18 11.37 0.65
N ALA A 150 -9.46 12.38 1.17
CA ALA A 150 -8.74 13.35 0.36
C ALA A 150 -7.64 12.68 -0.48
N ALA A 151 -6.83 11.81 0.14
CA ALA A 151 -5.79 11.06 -0.56
C ALA A 151 -6.37 10.10 -1.59
N ALA A 152 -7.44 9.37 -1.25
CA ALA A 152 -8.10 8.44 -2.16
C ALA A 152 -8.69 9.15 -3.38
N LYS A 153 -9.20 10.38 -3.18
CA LYS A 153 -9.67 11.24 -4.27
C LYS A 153 -8.52 11.73 -5.15
N ALA A 154 -7.42 12.19 -4.56
CA ALA A 154 -6.28 12.70 -5.31
C ALA A 154 -5.59 11.61 -6.14
N ALA A 155 -5.48 10.40 -5.61
CA ALA A 155 -4.86 9.25 -6.28
C ALA A 155 -5.78 8.49 -7.23
N ASP A 156 -7.05 8.87 -7.31
CA ASP A 156 -8.09 8.17 -8.04
C ASP A 156 -8.25 6.66 -7.66
N VAL A 157 -8.17 6.36 -6.36
CA VAL A 157 -8.32 4.98 -5.83
C VAL A 157 -9.63 4.80 -5.07
N ALA A 158 -10.09 3.55 -4.96
CA ALA A 158 -11.25 3.20 -4.16
C ALA A 158 -10.87 3.08 -2.68
N LEU A 159 -11.73 3.60 -1.81
CA LEU A 159 -11.61 3.49 -0.37
C LEU A 159 -12.99 3.11 0.19
N GLN A 160 -13.06 1.94 0.83
CA GLN A 160 -14.32 1.30 1.19
C GLN A 160 -14.27 0.78 2.64
N PRO A 161 -15.43 0.69 3.32
CA PRO A 161 -15.51 0.03 4.61
C PRO A 161 -15.44 -1.49 4.43
N ASP A 162 -14.84 -2.18 5.40
CA ASP A 162 -14.69 -3.64 5.44
C ASP A 162 -14.86 -4.13 6.87
N ASP A 163 -16.11 -4.32 7.31
CA ASP A 163 -16.48 -4.82 8.64
C ASP A 163 -15.72 -4.18 9.82
N GLY A 164 -15.75 -2.85 9.94
CA GLY A 164 -14.97 -2.12 10.96
C GLY A 164 -13.58 -1.69 10.50
N ARG A 165 -13.05 -2.31 9.44
CA ARG A 165 -11.77 -1.96 8.82
C ARG A 165 -11.98 -1.08 7.58
N CYS A 166 -10.88 -0.65 7.01
CA CYS A 166 -10.83 0.06 5.73
C CYS A 166 -10.10 -0.80 4.70
N VAL A 167 -10.52 -0.70 3.44
CA VAL A 167 -9.75 -1.23 2.31
C VAL A 167 -9.53 -0.12 1.29
N VAL A 168 -8.25 0.11 0.96
CA VAL A 168 -7.87 0.88 -0.22
C VAL A 168 -7.54 -0.09 -1.34
N ARG A 169 -8.08 0.14 -2.54
CA ARG A 169 -7.84 -0.72 -3.70
C ARG A 169 -7.83 0.08 -4.99
N THR A 170 -7.16 -0.45 -6.00
CA THR A 170 -7.03 0.19 -7.31
C THR A 170 -7.00 -0.85 -8.43
N GLU A 171 -7.43 -0.47 -9.63
CA GLU A 171 -7.24 -1.26 -10.85
C GLU A 171 -5.98 -0.81 -11.62
N ARG A 172 -5.40 0.33 -11.20
CA ARG A 172 -4.17 0.89 -11.77
C ARG A 172 -2.95 0.36 -11.03
N SER A 173 -1.92 -0.01 -11.80
CA SER A 173 -0.64 -0.47 -11.26
C SER A 173 0.10 0.57 -10.41
N ASP A 174 -0.16 1.86 -10.63
CA ASP A 174 0.46 2.98 -9.89
C ASP A 174 -0.44 3.54 -8.77
N GLY A 175 -1.65 3.01 -8.59
CA GLY A 175 -2.66 3.66 -7.74
C GLY A 175 -2.30 3.69 -6.25
N LEU A 176 -1.74 2.59 -5.71
CA LEU A 176 -1.30 2.56 -4.30
C LEU A 176 -0.09 3.49 -4.06
N LEU A 177 0.82 3.59 -5.04
CA LEU A 177 1.93 4.53 -4.99
C LEU A 177 1.43 5.98 -5.00
N ALA A 178 0.48 6.31 -5.88
CA ALA A 178 -0.15 7.62 -5.94
C ALA A 178 -0.92 7.96 -4.65
N PHE A 179 -1.55 6.96 -4.02
CA PHE A 179 -2.25 7.13 -2.74
C PHE A 179 -1.29 7.46 -1.59
N ALA A 180 -0.16 6.75 -1.50
CA ALA A 180 0.89 7.05 -0.54
C ALA A 180 1.49 8.45 -0.73
N GLU A 181 1.73 8.86 -1.98
CA GLU A 181 2.17 10.22 -2.30
C GLU A 181 1.15 11.28 -1.89
N ALA A 182 -0.14 11.03 -2.12
CA ALA A 182 -1.19 11.95 -1.72
C ALA A 182 -1.25 12.13 -0.20
N LEU A 183 -1.07 11.05 0.57
CA LEU A 183 -0.97 11.10 2.04
C LEU A 183 0.24 11.93 2.50
N LEU A 184 1.42 11.70 1.91
CA LEU A 184 2.62 12.47 2.23
C LEU A 184 2.43 13.98 1.94
N ASN A 185 1.77 14.31 0.83
CA ASN A 185 1.51 15.71 0.46
C ASN A 185 0.53 16.39 1.42
N LEU A 186 -0.48 15.67 1.90
CA LEU A 186 -1.42 16.20 2.91
C LEU A 186 -0.74 16.47 4.25
N GLN A 187 0.22 15.64 4.65
CA GLN A 187 0.98 15.85 5.88
C GLN A 187 1.87 17.11 5.83
N ARG A 188 2.24 17.55 4.64
CA ARG A 188 3.09 18.73 4.41
C ARG A 188 2.32 20.04 4.25
N ALA A 189 1.00 19.97 4.10
CA ALA A 189 0.12 21.10 3.85
C ALA A 189 -0.29 21.81 5.14
#